data_AF-A0A650CEX0-F1
#
_entry.id   AF-A0A650CEX0-F1
#
_cell.length_a   1.000
_cell.length_b   1.000
_cell.length_c   1.000
_cell.angle_alpha   90.00
_cell.angle_beta   90.00
_cell.angle_gamma   90.00
#
_symmetry.space_group_name_H-M   'P 1'
#
loop_
_entity.id
_entity.type
_entity.pdbx_description
1 polymer ?
#
loop_
_entity_poly.entity_id
_entity_poly.type
_entity_poly.pdbx_seq_one_letter_code
_entity_poly.pdbx_strand_id
1 'polypeptide(L)'
;MLAEVGDETELFMDTAVIAIALRSIGYERYKDYVKRLMKNKGLTDEMILMKMYALTRYYATFNEKDNLEQLFRSLTFAPVTLKGTRKRGIREIREKARDTMVLASLLAYVLTKDDKYLNKTLDLYRTVDWEDEFDFKLDLVHNILISVDKPEVVFSILQELEEKKIIESEFIVLLAPGLSATYLNIGKDDKLIEYILKRIRDYGTKILFIEKFIENLACEQLSRKFNVPVGFC
;
A
#
# COMPACT_ATOMS: atom_id res chain seq x y z
N MET A 1 -8.47 12.81 -23.89
CA MET A 1 -9.28 12.75 -22.65
C MET A 1 -8.80 11.64 -21.69
N LEU A 2 -7.48 11.33 -21.69
CA LEU A 2 -6.81 10.39 -20.77
C LEU A 2 -5.53 11.01 -20.18
N ALA A 3 -5.31 12.33 -20.38
CA ALA A 3 -4.10 13.04 -20.00
C ALA A 3 -4.29 14.00 -18.80
N GLU A 4 -5.52 14.26 -18.37
CA GLU A 4 -5.79 15.24 -17.28
C GLU A 4 -5.78 14.61 -15.89
N VAL A 5 -5.92 13.28 -15.77
CA VAL A 5 -5.93 12.58 -14.47
C VAL A 5 -4.51 12.37 -13.93
N GLY A 6 -3.50 12.27 -14.81
CA GLY A 6 -2.10 12.13 -14.42
C GLY A 6 -1.56 13.36 -13.69
N ASP A 7 -1.74 14.54 -14.30
CA ASP A 7 -1.24 15.82 -13.77
C ASP A 7 -1.86 16.21 -12.42
N GLU A 8 -3.13 15.85 -12.17
CA GLU A 8 -3.81 16.16 -10.91
C GLU A 8 -3.51 15.16 -9.79
N THR A 9 -3.17 13.91 -10.13
CA THR A 9 -2.75 12.89 -9.14
C THR A 9 -1.39 13.25 -8.54
N GLU A 10 -0.45 13.64 -9.40
CA GLU A 10 0.86 14.16 -8.99
C GLU A 10 0.69 15.37 -8.07
N LEU A 11 -0.26 16.26 -8.37
CA LEU A 11 -0.49 17.46 -7.58
C LEU A 11 -0.85 17.17 -6.11
N PHE A 12 -1.72 16.19 -5.83
CA PHE A 12 -2.07 15.84 -4.44
C PHE A 12 -0.92 15.17 -3.71
N MET A 13 -0.24 14.23 -4.35
CA MET A 13 0.89 13.51 -3.75
C MET A 13 2.08 14.44 -3.50
N ASP A 14 2.42 15.29 -4.47
CA ASP A 14 3.46 16.31 -4.35
C ASP A 14 3.14 17.31 -3.25
N THR A 15 1.88 17.76 -3.18
CA THR A 15 1.44 18.67 -2.12
C THR A 15 1.61 18.03 -0.74
N ALA A 16 1.29 16.74 -0.59
CA ALA A 16 1.50 16.01 0.66
C ALA A 16 3.00 15.83 0.98
N VAL A 17 3.82 15.46 -0.01
CA VAL A 17 5.27 15.30 0.14
C VAL A 17 5.93 16.62 0.54
N ILE A 18 5.58 17.73 -0.11
CA ILE A 18 6.09 19.07 0.23
C ILE A 18 5.62 19.47 1.63
N ALA A 19 4.36 19.23 1.99
CA ALA A 19 3.86 19.51 3.34
C ALA A 19 4.63 18.72 4.41
N ILE A 20 4.90 17.43 4.17
CA ILE A 20 5.71 16.59 5.05
C ILE A 20 7.12 17.18 5.17
N ALA A 21 7.79 17.44 4.05
CA ALA A 21 9.15 17.95 4.04
C ALA A 21 9.27 19.26 4.82
N LEU A 22 8.41 20.24 4.55
CA LEU A 22 8.39 21.54 5.21
C LEU A 22 8.11 21.41 6.72
N ARG A 23 7.17 20.55 7.12
CA ARG A 23 6.89 20.35 8.54
C ARG A 23 8.06 19.69 9.26
N SER A 24 8.72 18.70 8.64
CA SER A 24 9.87 18.01 9.21
C SER A 24 11.07 18.95 9.47
N ILE A 25 11.20 20.03 8.68
CA ILE A 25 12.22 21.07 8.90
C ILE A 25 11.72 22.26 9.76
N GLY A 26 10.50 22.20 10.30
CA GLY A 26 9.92 23.25 11.15
C GLY A 26 9.42 24.50 10.41
N TYR A 27 9.23 24.43 9.09
CA TYR A 27 8.77 25.57 8.28
C TYR A 27 7.25 25.64 8.22
N GLU A 28 6.67 26.60 8.95
CA GLU A 28 5.23 26.89 9.07
C GLU A 28 4.42 26.90 7.76
N ARG A 29 5.09 27.17 6.63
CA ARG A 29 4.48 27.18 5.30
C ARG A 29 3.86 25.84 4.92
N TYR A 30 4.20 24.73 5.59
CA TYR A 30 3.52 23.45 5.44
C TYR A 30 1.99 23.56 5.63
N LYS A 31 1.52 24.47 6.51
CA LYS A 31 0.09 24.69 6.78
C LYS A 31 -0.70 25.11 5.53
N ASP A 32 -0.07 25.83 4.61
CA ASP A 32 -0.71 26.26 3.37
C ASP A 32 -0.94 25.09 2.42
N TYR A 33 0.01 24.15 2.36
CA TYR A 33 -0.10 22.93 1.57
C TYR A 33 -1.16 21.99 2.17
N VAL A 34 -1.21 21.84 3.50
CA VAL A 34 -2.29 21.08 4.16
C VAL A 34 -3.65 21.71 3.87
N LYS A 35 -3.78 23.04 3.96
CA LYS A 35 -5.03 23.74 3.59
C LYS A 35 -5.41 23.50 2.12
N ARG A 36 -4.44 23.45 1.20
CA ARG A 36 -4.69 23.13 -0.21
C ARG A 36 -5.23 21.70 -0.35
N LEU A 37 -4.60 20.71 0.28
CA LEU A 37 -5.09 19.33 0.31
C LEU A 37 -6.53 19.27 0.83
N MET A 38 -6.86 20.02 1.89
CA MET A 38 -8.18 19.98 2.51
C MET A 38 -9.31 20.64 1.70
N LYS A 39 -9.03 21.43 0.65
CA LYS A 39 -10.09 22.02 -0.19
C LYS A 39 -10.86 20.94 -0.96
N ASN A 40 -12.20 21.09 -1.04
CA ASN A 40 -13.12 20.11 -1.67
C ASN A 40 -13.84 20.64 -2.91
N LYS A 41 -13.66 21.91 -3.29
CA LYS A 41 -14.50 22.56 -4.30
C LYS A 41 -14.14 22.04 -5.70
N GLY A 42 -15.10 21.41 -6.38
CA GLY A 42 -14.98 21.00 -7.79
C GLY A 42 -14.25 19.69 -8.05
N LEU A 43 -14.02 18.87 -7.01
CA LEU A 43 -13.33 17.58 -7.15
C LEU A 43 -14.27 16.50 -7.68
N THR A 44 -13.75 15.62 -8.54
CA THR A 44 -14.41 14.35 -8.91
C THR A 44 -14.27 13.33 -7.79
N ASP A 45 -15.05 12.24 -7.86
CA ASP A 45 -14.99 11.15 -6.87
C ASP A 45 -13.59 10.53 -6.78
N GLU A 46 -12.90 10.37 -7.91
CA GLU A 46 -11.53 9.84 -7.96
C GLU A 46 -10.52 10.78 -7.30
N MET A 47 -10.63 12.09 -7.55
CA MET A 47 -9.78 13.08 -6.90
C MET A 47 -9.99 13.11 -5.38
N ILE A 48 -11.22 12.87 -4.91
CA ILE A 48 -11.51 12.75 -3.48
C ILE A 48 -10.77 11.55 -2.88
N LEU A 49 -10.77 10.40 -3.56
CA LEU A 49 -10.06 9.20 -3.12
C LEU A 49 -8.54 9.40 -3.10
N MET A 50 -7.97 9.99 -4.15
CA MET A 50 -6.53 10.33 -4.22
C MET A 50 -6.12 11.28 -3.10
N LYS A 51 -6.94 12.32 -2.86
CA LYS A 51 -6.74 13.23 -1.73
C LYS A 51 -6.77 12.51 -0.39
N MET A 52 -7.69 11.57 -0.18
CA MET A 52 -7.76 10.78 1.06
C MET A 52 -6.49 9.96 1.27
N TYR A 53 -5.96 9.36 0.20
CA TYR A 53 -4.67 8.67 0.24
C TYR A 53 -3.51 9.62 0.59
N ALA A 54 -3.42 10.77 -0.07
CA ALA A 54 -2.39 11.79 0.20
C ALA A 54 -2.45 12.34 1.64
N LEU A 55 -3.65 12.61 2.16
CA LEU A 55 -3.84 13.03 3.55
C LEU A 55 -3.50 11.92 4.54
N THR A 56 -3.76 10.65 4.20
CA THR A 56 -3.35 9.51 5.03
C THR A 56 -1.83 9.47 5.17
N ARG A 57 -1.09 9.65 4.07
CA ARG A 57 0.38 9.75 4.12
C ARG A 57 0.84 10.84 5.08
N TYR A 58 0.28 12.04 4.96
CA TYR A 58 0.63 13.18 5.80
C TYR A 58 0.34 12.90 7.29
N TYR A 59 -0.89 12.52 7.64
CA TYR A 59 -1.26 12.30 9.04
C TYR A 59 -0.57 11.09 9.67
N ALA A 60 -0.34 10.02 8.90
CA ALA A 60 0.41 8.86 9.38
C ALA A 60 1.88 9.19 9.66
N THR A 61 2.52 10.01 8.82
CA THR A 61 3.92 10.44 9.03
C THR A 61 4.10 11.16 10.37
N PHE A 62 3.12 11.94 10.81
CA PHE A 62 3.16 12.68 12.08
C PHE A 62 2.33 12.03 13.20
N ASN A 63 1.89 10.78 13.01
CA ASN A 63 1.10 9.99 13.97
C ASN A 63 -0.15 10.73 14.50
N GLU A 64 -0.87 11.46 13.64
CA GLU A 64 -2.08 12.20 14.01
C GLU A 64 -3.32 11.28 14.02
N LYS A 65 -3.42 10.46 15.07
CA LYS A 65 -4.41 9.38 15.18
C LYS A 65 -5.86 9.83 14.96
N ASP A 66 -6.29 10.93 15.57
CA ASP A 66 -7.68 11.41 15.42
C ASP A 66 -8.03 11.78 13.98
N ASN A 67 -7.09 12.39 13.26
CA ASN A 67 -7.27 12.76 11.85
C ASN A 67 -7.30 11.52 10.96
N LEU A 68 -6.46 10.51 11.24
CA LEU A 68 -6.50 9.22 10.56
C LEU A 68 -7.87 8.53 10.76
N GLU A 69 -8.39 8.50 11.98
CA GLU A 69 -9.69 7.88 12.24
C GLU A 69 -10.84 8.60 11.53
N GLN A 70 -10.81 9.93 11.45
CA GLN A 70 -11.80 10.68 10.65
C GLN A 70 -11.70 10.37 9.16
N LEU A 71 -10.49 10.25 8.61
CA LEU A 71 -10.29 9.87 7.21
C LEU A 71 -10.82 8.47 6.93
N PHE A 72 -10.49 7.48 7.77
CA PHE A 72 -10.95 6.11 7.58
C PHE A 72 -12.47 5.99 7.69
N ARG A 73 -13.11 6.72 8.62
CA ARG A 73 -14.58 6.81 8.65
C ARG A 73 -15.12 7.35 7.33
N SER A 74 -14.54 8.42 6.81
CA SER A 74 -14.95 9.02 5.54
C SER A 74 -14.80 8.05 4.35
N LEU A 75 -13.69 7.32 4.27
CA LEU A 75 -13.45 6.30 3.24
C LEU A 75 -14.45 5.13 3.33
N THR A 76 -14.80 4.68 4.54
CA THR A 76 -15.80 3.60 4.72
C THR A 76 -17.18 4.01 4.18
N PHE A 77 -17.55 5.29 4.30
CA PHE A 77 -18.85 5.79 3.84
C PHE A 77 -18.84 6.32 2.40
N ALA A 78 -17.67 6.55 1.80
CA ALA A 78 -17.53 7.06 0.43
C ALA A 78 -18.39 6.30 -0.59
N PRO A 79 -18.44 4.95 -0.63
CA PRO A 79 -19.27 4.24 -1.60
C PRO A 79 -20.80 4.37 -1.38
N VAL A 80 -21.23 4.90 -0.23
CA VAL A 80 -22.64 5.20 0.09
C VAL A 80 -22.99 6.66 -0.24
N THR A 81 -22.09 7.61 -0.01
CA THR A 81 -22.29 9.03 -0.28
C THR A 81 -22.14 9.41 -1.76
N LEU A 82 -21.36 8.65 -2.54
CA LEU A 82 -21.15 8.90 -3.98
C LEU A 82 -22.34 8.36 -4.85
N LYS A 83 -23.45 7.94 -4.23
CA LYS A 83 -24.64 7.35 -4.86
C LYS A 83 -25.45 8.25 -5.81
N GLY A 84 -24.99 9.47 -6.12
CA GLY A 84 -25.72 10.41 -6.99
C GLY A 84 -25.75 10.01 -8.48
N THR A 85 -24.93 9.05 -8.92
CA THR A 85 -24.64 8.83 -10.34
C THR A 85 -24.85 7.36 -10.74
N ARG A 86 -25.74 7.17 -11.74
CA ARG A 86 -26.07 5.98 -12.55
C ARG A 86 -25.46 4.61 -12.14
N LYS A 87 -26.33 3.62 -11.94
CA LYS A 87 -26.08 2.20 -11.56
C LYS A 87 -24.86 1.47 -12.17
N ARG A 88 -24.32 1.87 -13.32
CA ARG A 88 -23.13 1.24 -13.95
C ARG A 88 -21.78 1.79 -13.44
N GLY A 89 -21.72 3.01 -12.90
CA GLY A 89 -20.47 3.59 -12.34
C GLY A 89 -20.25 3.32 -10.85
N ILE A 90 -21.28 2.82 -10.15
CA ILE A 90 -21.26 2.60 -8.69
C ILE A 90 -20.31 1.44 -8.31
N ARG A 91 -20.18 0.43 -9.16
CA ARG A 91 -19.29 -0.71 -8.92
C ARG A 91 -17.82 -0.28 -8.99
N GLU A 92 -17.45 0.43 -10.05
CA GLU A 92 -16.10 0.94 -10.25
C GLU A 92 -15.67 1.91 -9.14
N ILE A 93 -16.55 2.82 -8.72
CA ILE A 93 -16.28 3.74 -7.60
C ILE A 93 -16.11 2.96 -6.28
N ARG A 94 -16.88 1.89 -6.06
CA ARG A 94 -16.73 1.03 -4.87
C ARG A 94 -15.41 0.28 -4.89
N GLU A 95 -15.00 -0.25 -6.04
CA GLU A 95 -13.71 -0.92 -6.22
C GLU A 95 -12.57 0.06 -5.94
N LYS A 96 -12.56 1.24 -6.58
CA LYS A 96 -11.56 2.30 -6.33
C LYS A 96 -11.52 2.77 -4.87
N ALA A 97 -12.68 2.86 -4.22
CA ALA A 97 -12.74 3.23 -2.80
C ALA A 97 -12.17 2.12 -1.89
N ARG A 98 -12.39 0.84 -2.23
CA ARG A 98 -11.79 -0.31 -1.53
C ARG A 98 -10.27 -0.33 -1.74
N ASP A 99 -9.79 -0.15 -2.96
CA ASP A 99 -8.34 -0.03 -3.25
C ASP A 99 -7.71 1.07 -2.42
N THR A 100 -8.31 2.25 -2.46
CA THR A 100 -7.84 3.41 -1.69
C THR A 100 -7.81 3.11 -0.20
N MET A 101 -8.83 2.43 0.32
CA MET A 101 -8.88 2.03 1.73
C MET A 101 -7.75 1.07 2.11
N VAL A 102 -7.46 0.08 1.26
CA VAL A 102 -6.37 -0.89 1.47
C VAL A 102 -5.03 -0.18 1.44
N LEU A 103 -4.76 0.61 0.40
CA LEU A 103 -3.50 1.33 0.26
C LEU A 103 -3.30 2.32 1.40
N ALA A 104 -4.34 3.08 1.77
CA ALA A 104 -4.30 4.02 2.90
C ALA A 104 -4.05 3.30 4.23
N SER A 105 -4.70 2.15 4.47
CA SER A 105 -4.54 1.36 5.69
C SER A 105 -3.15 0.72 5.78
N LEU A 106 -2.63 0.16 4.67
CA LEU A 106 -1.26 -0.35 4.61
C LEU A 106 -0.23 0.76 4.83
N LEU A 107 -0.40 1.91 4.17
CA LEU A 107 0.49 3.05 4.36
C LEU A 107 0.49 3.55 5.80
N ALA A 108 -0.69 3.66 6.41
CA ALA A 108 -0.82 4.02 7.82
C ALA A 108 -0.11 2.99 8.72
N TYR A 109 -0.26 1.69 8.46
CA TYR A 109 0.48 0.65 9.17
C TYR A 109 2.01 0.80 9.00
N VAL A 110 2.51 0.96 7.77
CA VAL A 110 3.94 1.07 7.51
C VAL A 110 4.56 2.25 8.27
N LEU A 111 3.88 3.40 8.30
CA LEU A 111 4.38 4.63 8.91
C LEU A 111 4.19 4.70 10.43
N THR A 112 3.13 4.08 10.97
CA THR A 112 2.80 4.17 12.41
C THR A 112 3.13 2.91 13.19
N LYS A 113 3.28 1.77 12.51
CA LYS A 113 3.37 0.41 13.07
C LYS A 113 2.21 0.02 13.98
N ASP A 114 1.04 0.64 13.81
CA ASP A 114 -0.18 0.35 14.56
C ASP A 114 -0.99 -0.77 13.87
N ASP A 115 -1.05 -1.94 14.50
CA ASP A 115 -1.71 -3.16 13.99
C ASP A 115 -3.18 -2.97 13.65
N LYS A 116 -3.84 -1.97 14.24
CA LYS A 116 -5.22 -1.64 13.91
C LYS A 116 -5.39 -1.35 12.41
N TYR A 117 -4.41 -0.69 11.77
CA TYR A 117 -4.49 -0.37 10.34
C TYR A 117 -4.18 -1.58 9.47
N LEU A 118 -3.25 -2.45 9.88
CA LEU A 118 -3.04 -3.74 9.21
C LEU A 118 -4.31 -4.61 9.25
N ASN A 119 -4.98 -4.68 10.39
CA ASN A 119 -6.21 -5.46 10.54
C ASN A 119 -7.32 -4.95 9.62
N LYS A 120 -7.45 -3.64 9.40
CA LYS A 120 -8.40 -3.09 8.42
C LYS A 120 -8.14 -3.61 7.00
N THR A 121 -6.87 -3.67 6.59
CA THR A 121 -6.49 -4.24 5.29
C THR A 121 -6.82 -5.73 5.22
N LEU A 122 -6.45 -6.49 6.26
CA LEU A 122 -6.68 -7.95 6.28
C LEU A 122 -8.16 -8.30 6.30
N ASP A 123 -9.00 -7.52 6.98
CA ASP A 123 -10.45 -7.71 6.96
C ASP A 123 -11.01 -7.52 5.55
N LEU A 124 -10.57 -6.49 4.82
CA LEU A 124 -10.95 -6.30 3.41
C LEU A 124 -10.47 -7.45 2.53
N TYR A 125 -9.21 -7.85 2.67
CA TYR A 125 -8.64 -9.00 1.95
C TYR A 125 -9.48 -10.28 2.13
N ARG A 126 -9.90 -10.58 3.36
CA ARG A 126 -10.74 -11.76 3.67
C ARG A 126 -12.15 -11.67 3.09
N THR A 127 -12.69 -10.47 2.89
CA THR A 127 -14.01 -10.29 2.27
C THR A 127 -14.02 -10.49 0.76
N VAL A 128 -12.85 -10.48 0.12
CA VAL A 128 -12.73 -10.65 -1.33
C VAL A 128 -12.65 -12.13 -1.65
N ASP A 129 -13.51 -12.61 -2.55
CA ASP A 129 -13.43 -13.98 -3.04
C ASP A 129 -12.49 -14.09 -4.24
N TRP A 130 -11.76 -15.21 -4.34
CA TRP A 130 -10.88 -15.48 -5.47
C TRP A 130 -11.64 -15.74 -6.78
N GLU A 131 -12.87 -16.24 -6.71
CA GLU A 131 -13.68 -16.58 -7.90
C GLU A 131 -14.28 -15.33 -8.56
N ASP A 132 -14.70 -14.35 -7.75
CA ASP A 132 -15.43 -13.18 -8.22
C ASP A 132 -14.53 -11.98 -8.54
N GLU A 133 -13.41 -11.83 -7.83
CA GLU A 133 -12.55 -10.64 -7.86
C GLU A 133 -11.05 -11.02 -7.89
N PHE A 134 -10.67 -11.99 -8.73
CA PHE A 134 -9.31 -12.54 -8.80
C PHE A 134 -8.20 -11.48 -8.92
N ASP A 135 -8.29 -10.60 -9.93
CA ASP A 135 -7.25 -9.59 -10.21
C ASP A 135 -7.07 -8.64 -9.03
N PHE A 136 -8.19 -8.15 -8.48
CA PHE A 136 -8.18 -7.28 -7.30
C PHE A 136 -7.56 -7.99 -6.10
N LYS A 137 -7.95 -9.25 -5.85
CA LYS A 137 -7.39 -10.02 -4.72
C LYS A 137 -5.90 -10.26 -4.90
N LEU A 138 -5.43 -10.49 -6.11
CA LEU A 138 -4.01 -10.65 -6.42
C LEU A 138 -3.23 -9.35 -6.15
N ASP A 139 -3.77 -8.20 -6.54
CA ASP A 139 -3.19 -6.89 -6.25
C ASP A 139 -3.14 -6.61 -4.75
N LEU A 140 -4.18 -6.98 -4.00
CA LEU A 140 -4.17 -6.91 -2.53
C LEU A 140 -3.05 -7.76 -1.94
N VAL A 141 -2.91 -9.00 -2.39
CA VAL A 141 -1.85 -9.91 -1.92
C VAL A 141 -0.47 -9.29 -2.18
N HIS A 142 -0.24 -8.80 -3.39
CA HIS A 142 1.01 -8.13 -3.73
C HIS A 142 1.28 -6.96 -2.78
N ASN A 143 0.33 -6.03 -2.63
CA ASN A 143 0.47 -4.86 -1.76
C ASN A 143 0.71 -5.22 -0.28
N ILE A 144 0.02 -6.24 0.24
CA ILE A 144 0.19 -6.73 1.61
C ILE A 144 1.60 -7.33 1.77
N LEU A 145 2.00 -8.23 0.88
CA LEU A 145 3.28 -8.93 0.98
C LEU A 145 4.48 -8.00 0.82
N ILE A 146 4.36 -6.90 0.07
CA ILE A 146 5.43 -5.89 -0.03
C ILE A 146 5.51 -4.92 1.15
N SER A 147 4.41 -4.74 1.89
CA SER A 147 4.31 -3.73 2.94
C SER A 147 4.38 -4.29 4.36
N VAL A 148 4.05 -5.58 4.54
CA VAL A 148 3.91 -6.21 5.84
C VAL A 148 5.18 -6.94 6.21
N ASP A 149 5.61 -6.68 7.44
CA ASP A 149 6.85 -7.18 8.02
C ASP A 149 6.58 -8.23 9.13
N LYS A 150 5.34 -8.75 9.17
CA LYS A 150 4.83 -9.79 10.06
C LYS A 150 4.89 -11.17 9.41
N PRO A 151 5.78 -12.06 9.89
CA PRO A 151 5.98 -13.37 9.27
C PRO A 151 4.72 -14.23 9.21
N GLU A 152 3.92 -14.22 10.28
CA GLU A 152 2.68 -15.00 10.38
C GLU A 152 1.65 -14.62 9.30
N VAL A 153 1.57 -13.34 8.95
CA VAL A 153 0.68 -12.85 7.89
C VAL A 153 1.22 -13.28 6.53
N VAL A 154 2.52 -13.09 6.30
CA VAL A 154 3.19 -13.47 5.05
C VAL A 154 3.05 -14.96 4.77
N PHE A 155 3.36 -15.82 5.75
CA PHE A 155 3.23 -17.27 5.59
C PHE A 155 1.78 -17.71 5.40
N SER A 156 0.82 -17.09 6.10
CA SER A 156 -0.60 -17.39 5.90
C SER A 156 -1.06 -17.11 4.47
N ILE A 157 -0.65 -15.98 3.89
CA ILE A 157 -1.02 -15.60 2.53
C ILE A 157 -0.30 -16.49 1.50
N LEU A 158 0.98 -16.78 1.71
CA LEU A 158 1.72 -17.70 0.84
C LEU A 158 1.10 -19.10 0.82
N GLN A 159 0.63 -19.58 1.97
CA GLN A 159 -0.08 -20.87 2.05
C GLN A 159 -1.39 -20.82 1.26
N GLU A 160 -2.20 -19.76 1.40
CA GLU A 160 -3.45 -19.60 0.65
C GLU A 160 -3.20 -19.59 -0.87
N LEU A 161 -2.18 -18.88 -1.34
CA LEU A 161 -1.79 -18.88 -2.76
C LEU A 161 -1.39 -20.26 -3.27
N GLU A 162 -0.70 -21.06 -2.44
CA GLU A 162 -0.29 -22.42 -2.78
C GLU A 162 -1.50 -23.35 -2.90
N GLU A 163 -2.43 -23.29 -1.94
CA GLU A 163 -3.68 -24.06 -1.96
C GLU A 163 -4.53 -23.73 -3.19
N LYS A 164 -4.52 -22.46 -3.62
CA LYS A 164 -5.19 -21.99 -4.84
C LYS A 164 -4.39 -22.22 -6.12
N LYS A 165 -3.15 -22.74 -6.03
CA LYS A 165 -2.22 -22.96 -7.15
C LYS A 165 -1.92 -21.69 -7.96
N ILE A 166 -1.89 -20.53 -7.29
CA ILE A 166 -1.63 -19.21 -7.88
C ILE A 166 -0.13 -18.88 -7.90
N ILE A 167 0.69 -19.63 -7.15
CA ILE A 167 2.14 -19.43 -7.10
C ILE A 167 2.77 -19.85 -8.43
N GLU A 168 2.81 -18.90 -9.36
CA GLU A 168 3.58 -18.96 -10.58
C GLU A 168 4.95 -18.30 -10.38
N SER A 169 5.95 -18.72 -11.16
CA SER A 169 7.33 -18.27 -10.98
C SER A 169 7.48 -16.76 -11.21
N GLU A 170 6.70 -16.17 -12.11
CA GLU A 170 6.70 -14.73 -12.38
C GLU A 170 6.13 -13.92 -11.22
N PHE A 171 5.05 -14.40 -10.60
CA PHE A 171 4.45 -13.77 -9.43
C PHE A 171 5.41 -13.75 -8.24
N ILE A 172 6.16 -14.84 -8.01
CA ILE A 172 7.16 -14.92 -6.94
C ILE A 172 8.22 -13.81 -7.06
N VAL A 173 8.64 -13.46 -8.27
CA VAL A 173 9.62 -12.39 -8.49
C VAL A 173 9.08 -11.02 -8.06
N LEU A 174 7.77 -10.78 -8.21
CA LEU A 174 7.12 -9.54 -7.76
C LEU A 174 7.09 -9.45 -6.22
N LEU A 175 7.06 -10.59 -5.53
CA LEU A 175 7.06 -10.64 -4.07
C LEU A 175 8.45 -10.45 -3.44
N ALA A 176 9.52 -10.58 -4.23
CA ALA A 176 10.91 -10.57 -3.74
C ALA A 176 11.25 -9.34 -2.86
N PRO A 177 10.86 -8.09 -3.23
CA PRO A 177 11.12 -6.92 -2.38
C PRO A 177 10.45 -7.04 -1.00
N GLY A 178 9.18 -7.44 -0.96
CA GLY A 178 8.42 -7.59 0.28
C GLY A 178 8.96 -8.63 1.25
N LEU A 179 9.40 -9.75 0.68
CA LEU A 179 9.94 -10.85 1.47
C LEU A 179 11.27 -10.47 2.14
N SER A 180 12.02 -9.52 1.59
CA SER A 180 13.29 -9.07 2.19
C SER A 180 13.09 -8.32 3.51
N ALA A 181 12.02 -7.52 3.63
CA ALA A 181 11.66 -6.83 4.88
C ALA A 181 11.25 -7.85 5.95
N THR A 182 10.46 -8.85 5.57
CA THR A 182 10.08 -9.96 6.46
C THR A 182 11.29 -10.80 6.87
N TYR A 183 12.21 -11.08 5.95
CA TYR A 183 13.46 -11.79 6.21
C TYR A 183 14.33 -11.09 7.26
N LEU A 184 14.43 -9.76 7.19
CA LEU A 184 15.14 -8.98 8.22
C LEU A 184 14.48 -9.12 9.60
N ASN A 185 13.14 -9.15 9.66
CA ASN A 185 12.39 -9.24 10.90
C ASN A 185 12.42 -10.63 11.55
N ILE A 186 12.50 -11.71 10.77
CA ILE A 186 12.69 -13.08 11.29
C ILE A 186 14.12 -13.38 11.72
N GLY A 187 14.99 -12.36 11.82
CA GLY A 187 16.38 -12.56 12.21
C GLY A 187 17.23 -13.26 11.15
N LYS A 188 16.90 -13.07 9.86
CA LYS A 188 17.60 -13.67 8.72
C LYS A 188 17.53 -15.21 8.71
N ASP A 189 16.40 -15.78 9.17
CA ASP A 189 16.16 -17.23 9.03
C ASP A 189 15.99 -17.58 7.55
N ASP A 190 16.95 -18.33 7.01
CA ASP A 190 17.00 -18.73 5.61
C ASP A 190 15.84 -19.64 5.20
N LYS A 191 15.06 -20.18 6.14
CA LYS A 191 13.86 -21.01 5.85
C LYS A 191 12.87 -20.31 4.92
N LEU A 192 12.66 -19.00 5.06
CA LEU A 192 11.77 -18.25 4.17
C LEU A 192 12.30 -18.27 2.72
N ILE A 193 13.61 -18.07 2.56
CA ILE A 193 14.24 -18.05 1.25
C ILE A 193 14.29 -19.44 0.64
N GLU A 194 14.66 -20.44 1.42
CA GLU A 194 14.61 -21.84 0.99
C GLU A 194 13.20 -22.25 0.55
N TYR A 195 12.17 -21.84 1.31
CA TYR A 195 10.77 -22.09 0.98
C TYR A 195 10.41 -21.52 -0.39
N ILE A 196 10.79 -20.27 -0.66
CA ILE A 196 10.46 -19.60 -1.93
C ILE A 196 11.28 -20.18 -3.10
N LEU A 197 12.60 -20.35 -2.92
CA LEU A 197 13.48 -20.86 -3.98
C LEU A 197 13.15 -22.30 -4.40
N LYS A 198 12.59 -23.13 -3.50
CA LYS A 198 12.10 -24.48 -3.83
C LYS A 198 10.88 -24.46 -4.78
N ARG A 199 10.14 -23.35 -4.85
CA ARG A 199 8.92 -23.21 -5.67
C ARG A 199 9.19 -22.64 -7.06
N ILE A 200 10.27 -21.90 -7.22
CA ILE A 200 10.74 -21.46 -8.54
C ILE A 200 11.41 -22.66 -9.22
N ARG A 201 10.89 -23.12 -10.35
CA ARG A 201 11.48 -24.28 -11.07
C ARG A 201 12.57 -23.86 -12.04
N ASP A 202 12.36 -22.76 -12.74
CA ASP A 202 13.30 -22.22 -13.71
C ASP A 202 14.51 -21.54 -13.05
N TYR A 203 15.70 -21.77 -13.60
CA TYR A 203 16.93 -21.20 -13.05
C TYR A 203 17.06 -19.70 -13.33
N GLY A 204 16.59 -19.23 -14.48
CA GLY A 204 16.57 -17.80 -14.81
C GLY A 204 15.68 -17.02 -13.84
N THR A 205 14.47 -17.52 -13.58
CA THR A 205 13.55 -16.89 -12.62
C THR A 205 14.09 -16.91 -11.18
N LYS A 206 14.87 -17.94 -10.79
CA LYS A 206 15.55 -17.95 -9.49
C LYS A 206 16.55 -16.81 -9.37
N ILE A 207 17.35 -16.58 -10.42
CA ILE A 207 18.32 -15.49 -10.43
C ILE A 207 17.59 -14.16 -10.29
N LEU A 208 16.53 -13.93 -11.08
CA LEU A 208 15.74 -12.70 -11.02
C LEU A 208 15.14 -12.46 -9.62
N PHE A 209 14.62 -13.51 -8.98
CA PHE A 209 14.12 -13.42 -7.61
C PHE A 209 15.25 -13.02 -6.64
N ILE A 210 16.39 -13.71 -6.69
CA ILE A 210 17.53 -13.45 -5.81
C ILE A 210 18.05 -12.02 -6.00
N GLU A 211 18.17 -11.57 -7.25
CA GLU A 211 18.63 -10.22 -7.59
C GLU A 211 17.72 -9.15 -6.96
N LYS A 212 16.40 -9.20 -7.23
CA LYS A 212 15.44 -8.26 -6.65
C LYS A 212 15.37 -8.34 -5.12
N PHE A 213 15.48 -9.55 -4.57
CA PHE A 213 15.48 -9.76 -3.13
C PHE A 213 16.70 -9.10 -2.47
N ILE A 214 17.90 -9.28 -3.04
CA ILE A 214 19.15 -8.69 -2.53
C ILE A 214 19.14 -7.17 -2.71
N GLU A 215 18.67 -6.68 -3.86
CA GLU A 215 18.54 -5.24 -4.14
C GLU A 215 17.69 -4.56 -3.07
N ASN A 216 16.50 -5.10 -2.76
CA ASN A 216 15.65 -4.53 -1.73
C ASN A 216 16.25 -4.70 -0.32
N LEU A 217 16.89 -5.83 -0.03
CA LEU A 217 17.59 -6.03 1.24
C LEU A 217 18.69 -4.99 1.46
N ALA A 218 19.44 -4.65 0.41
CA ALA A 218 20.46 -3.62 0.44
C ALA A 218 19.84 -2.24 0.64
N CYS A 219 18.76 -1.92 -0.08
CA CYS A 219 18.01 -0.68 0.12
C CYS A 219 17.53 -0.53 1.57
N GLU A 220 16.83 -1.51 2.11
CA GLU A 220 16.27 -1.51 3.47
C GLU A 220 17.35 -1.25 4.52
N GLN A 221 18.52 -1.88 4.38
CA GLN A 221 19.63 -1.66 5.29
C GLN A 221 20.22 -0.24 5.16
N LEU A 222 20.34 0.30 3.95
CA LEU A 222 20.80 1.67 3.74
C LEU A 222 19.78 2.68 4.28
N SER A 223 18.50 2.50 3.97
CA SER A 223 17.38 3.30 4.49
C SER A 223 17.39 3.38 6.02
N ARG A 224 17.52 2.23 6.70
CA ARG A 224 17.64 2.17 8.17
C ARG A 224 18.89 2.88 8.67
N LYS A 225 20.04 2.70 8.02
CA LYS A 225 21.31 3.32 8.41
C LYS A 225 21.28 4.84 8.29
N PHE A 226 20.64 5.37 7.26
CA PHE A 226 20.55 6.81 6.99
C PHE A 226 19.28 7.47 7.56
N ASN A 227 18.38 6.69 8.17
CA ASN A 227 17.08 7.14 8.65
C ASN A 227 16.25 7.86 7.57
N VAL A 228 16.28 7.33 6.34
CA VAL A 228 15.53 7.84 5.18
C VAL A 228 14.43 6.83 4.85
N PRO A 229 13.18 7.23 4.55
CA PRO A 229 12.12 6.30 4.19
C PRO A 229 12.47 5.44 2.97
N VAL A 230 12.07 4.16 2.98
CA VAL A 230 12.40 3.15 1.96
C VAL A 230 11.98 3.55 0.55
N GLY A 231 10.95 4.39 0.38
CA GLY A 231 10.44 4.80 -0.94
C GLY A 231 11.37 5.65 -1.83
N PHE A 232 12.67 5.69 -1.52
CA PHE A 232 13.75 6.10 -2.44
C PHE A 232 14.33 4.92 -3.24
N CYS A 233 13.88 3.71 -2.93
CA CYS A 233 13.98 2.48 -3.70
C CYS A 233 12.54 1.98 -3.96
#